data_AF-A0A945ZAZ6-F1
#
_entry.id   AF-A0A945ZAZ6-F1
#
_cell.length_a   1.000
_cell.length_b   1.000
_cell.length_c   1.000
_cell.angle_alpha   90.00
_cell.angle_beta   90.00
_cell.angle_gamma   90.00
#
_symmetry.space_group_name_H-M   'P 1'
#
loop_
_entity.id
_entity.type
_entity.pdbx_description
1 polymer ?
#
loop_
_entity_poly.entity_id
_entity_poly.type
_entity_poly.pdbx_seq_one_letter_code
_entity_poly.pdbx_strand_id
1 'polypeptide(L)'
;WAELDAEGATLVMTADHGMNAKHNAAGEPDVIYLQTVLDDMLGAGQARVILPITDPYVVHHGALGSFATAYLPDGADQAQVTASLAALQGVEVVLSKQEAAERFGLPTDRIGDLVVVSAGSKVIGTSADRHDLAQLKEPLRSHGGISEQTVPMLSNTRFEGVDGDRHLRNFDAFDLGLNYAVI
;
A
#
# COMPACT_ATOMS: atom_id res chain seq x y z
N TRP A 1 -27.39 -1.63 6.46
CA TRP A 1 -27.37 -0.68 7.58
C TRP A 1 -28.75 -0.31 8.10
N ALA A 2 -29.82 -0.32 7.29
CA ALA A 2 -31.16 0.09 7.71
C ALA A 2 -31.73 -0.70 8.91
N GLU A 3 -31.45 -2.01 9.00
CA GLU A 3 -31.88 -2.80 10.17
C GLU A 3 -31.14 -2.38 11.45
N LEU A 4 -29.81 -2.26 11.39
CA LEU A 4 -28.99 -1.78 12.52
C LEU A 4 -29.37 -0.36 12.96
N ASP A 5 -29.63 0.51 12.00
CA ASP A 5 -30.10 1.88 12.22
C ASP A 5 -31.49 1.88 12.88
N ALA A 6 -32.43 1.03 12.42
CA ALA A 6 -33.75 0.87 13.01
C ALA A 6 -33.72 0.29 14.43
N GLU A 7 -32.68 -0.48 14.78
CA GLU A 7 -32.42 -0.96 16.15
C GLU A 7 -31.81 0.11 17.06
N GLY A 8 -31.53 1.32 16.55
CA GLY A 8 -30.98 2.43 17.31
C GLY A 8 -29.47 2.38 17.48
N ALA A 9 -28.74 1.64 16.63
CA ALA A 9 -27.30 1.61 16.67
C ALA A 9 -26.69 2.92 16.11
N THR A 10 -25.63 3.41 16.77
CA THR A 10 -24.73 4.40 16.18
C THR A 10 -23.80 3.71 15.19
N LEU A 11 -23.81 4.13 13.93
CA LEU A 11 -23.07 3.50 12.84
C LEU A 11 -22.05 4.47 12.27
N VAL A 12 -20.78 4.05 12.28
CA VAL A 12 -19.69 4.72 11.55
C VAL A 12 -19.10 3.74 10.56
N MET A 13 -19.14 4.09 9.27
CA MET A 13 -18.68 3.27 8.17
C MET A 13 -17.45 3.88 7.53
N THR A 14 -16.41 3.05 7.41
CA THR A 14 -15.17 3.39 6.72
C THR A 14 -14.62 2.17 5.98
N ALA A 15 -13.45 2.29 5.37
CA ALA A 15 -12.73 1.19 4.75
C ALA A 15 -11.31 1.09 5.29
N ASP A 16 -10.73 -0.10 5.17
CA ASP A 16 -9.31 -0.35 5.39
C ASP A 16 -8.44 0.38 4.37
N HIS A 17 -8.82 0.33 3.09
CA HIS A 17 -8.17 1.04 1.99
C HIS A 17 -9.08 1.22 0.77
N GLY A 18 -8.65 2.04 -0.19
CA GLY A 18 -9.24 2.18 -1.51
C GLY A 18 -8.86 1.05 -2.48
N MET A 19 -9.18 1.24 -3.76
CA MET A 19 -8.89 0.27 -4.83
C MET A 19 -8.82 0.96 -6.20
N ASN A 20 -7.73 0.81 -6.94
CA ASN A 20 -7.55 1.41 -8.26
C ASN A 20 -7.28 0.37 -9.35
N ALA A 21 -7.45 0.80 -10.61
CA ALA A 21 -7.00 0.05 -11.78
C ALA A 21 -5.46 0.02 -11.80
N LYS A 22 -4.89 -1.17 -12.04
CA LYS A 22 -3.44 -1.42 -12.01
C LYS A 22 -2.94 -2.11 -13.28
N HIS A 23 -3.45 -1.65 -14.41
CA HIS A 23 -3.17 -2.18 -15.73
C HIS A 23 -2.90 -1.07 -16.73
N ASN A 24 -2.21 -1.39 -17.82
CA ASN A 24 -1.92 -0.48 -18.92
C ASN A 24 -3.16 -0.30 -19.84
N ALA A 25 -2.99 0.46 -20.92
CA ALA A 25 -4.05 0.70 -21.91
C ALA A 25 -4.51 -0.58 -22.66
N ALA A 26 -3.68 -1.62 -22.71
CA ALA A 26 -4.03 -2.93 -23.27
C ALA A 26 -4.73 -3.84 -22.25
N GLY A 27 -4.89 -3.41 -20.99
CA GLY A 27 -5.50 -4.21 -19.91
C GLY A 27 -4.51 -5.16 -19.22
N GLU A 28 -3.24 -5.13 -19.58
CA GLU A 28 -2.19 -5.97 -18.98
C GLU A 28 -1.71 -5.35 -17.66
N PRO A 29 -1.37 -6.15 -16.63
CA PRO A 29 -0.79 -5.64 -15.39
C PRO A 29 0.44 -4.75 -15.65
N ASP A 30 0.46 -3.56 -15.04
CA ASP A 30 1.57 -2.64 -15.19
C ASP A 30 2.55 -2.79 -13.99
N VAL A 31 3.49 -3.72 -14.13
CA VAL A 31 4.31 -4.21 -13.00
C VAL A 31 5.73 -3.65 -13.05
N ILE A 32 6.21 -3.15 -11.90
CA ILE A 32 7.63 -2.90 -11.64
C ILE A 32 8.20 -4.15 -10.96
N TYR A 33 9.05 -4.90 -11.66
CA TYR A 33 9.74 -6.07 -11.09
C TYR A 33 10.96 -5.65 -10.27
N LEU A 34 10.71 -5.24 -9.03
CA LEU A 34 11.71 -4.60 -8.18
C LEU A 34 12.88 -5.54 -7.82
N GLN A 35 12.67 -6.85 -7.72
CA GLN A 35 13.77 -7.78 -7.47
C GLN A 35 14.73 -7.81 -8.66
N THR A 36 14.19 -7.85 -9.89
CA THR A 36 15.01 -7.81 -11.10
C THR A 36 15.82 -6.53 -11.19
N VAL A 37 15.21 -5.37 -10.88
CA VAL A 37 15.93 -4.09 -10.84
C VAL A 37 17.07 -4.11 -9.82
N LEU A 38 16.82 -4.60 -8.60
CA LEU A 38 17.85 -4.67 -7.57
C LEU A 38 18.94 -5.70 -7.89
N ASP A 39 18.59 -6.83 -8.51
CA ASP A 39 19.54 -7.84 -8.97
C ASP A 39 20.49 -7.27 -10.04
N ASP A 40 19.98 -6.46 -10.97
CA ASP A 40 20.79 -5.78 -11.99
C ASP A 40 21.73 -4.72 -11.38
N MET A 41 21.29 -4.04 -10.32
CA MET A 41 22.07 -2.98 -9.66
C MET A 41 23.13 -3.52 -8.70
N LEU A 42 22.78 -4.53 -7.90
CA LEU A 42 23.55 -4.96 -6.73
C LEU A 42 24.13 -6.37 -6.89
N GLY A 43 23.73 -7.09 -7.94
CA GLY A 43 24.04 -8.49 -8.14
C GLY A 43 22.89 -9.40 -7.71
N ALA A 44 22.70 -10.49 -8.45
CA ALA A 44 21.60 -11.42 -8.25
C ALA A 44 21.54 -11.96 -6.81
N GLY A 45 20.38 -11.81 -6.19
CA GLY A 45 20.09 -12.32 -4.85
C GLY A 45 20.81 -11.61 -3.71
N GLN A 46 21.49 -10.49 -3.96
CA GLN A 46 22.14 -9.70 -2.92
C GLN A 46 21.13 -8.90 -2.09
N ALA A 47 20.10 -8.36 -2.73
CA ALA A 47 18.97 -7.73 -2.05
C ALA A 47 17.76 -8.69 -2.00
N ARG A 48 16.83 -8.42 -1.08
CA ARG A 48 15.59 -9.18 -0.94
C ARG A 48 14.38 -8.27 -0.94
N VAL A 49 13.57 -8.37 -1.99
CA VAL A 49 12.25 -7.72 -2.05
C VAL A 49 11.20 -8.57 -1.34
N ILE A 50 10.36 -7.91 -0.55
CA ILE A 50 9.19 -8.46 0.14
C ILE A 50 7.95 -7.70 -0.32
N LEU A 51 6.93 -8.44 -0.72
CA LEU A 51 5.62 -7.93 -1.11
C LEU A 51 4.62 -8.25 0.02
N PRO A 52 4.36 -7.33 0.97
CA PRO A 52 3.57 -7.64 2.17
C PRO A 52 2.05 -7.67 1.95
N ILE A 53 1.58 -7.54 0.70
CA ILE A 53 0.14 -7.55 0.37
C ILE A 53 -0.53 -8.90 0.67
N THR A 54 0.22 -10.00 0.59
CA THR A 54 -0.29 -11.36 0.83
C THR A 54 0.82 -12.27 1.33
N ASP A 55 0.46 -13.51 1.68
CA ASP A 55 1.41 -14.51 2.15
C ASP A 55 2.46 -14.84 1.07
N PRO A 56 3.73 -15.08 1.46
CA PRO A 56 4.84 -15.24 0.52
C PRO A 56 4.76 -16.49 -0.38
N TYR A 57 3.85 -17.41 -0.10
CA TYR A 57 3.63 -18.63 -0.88
C TYR A 57 2.54 -18.49 -1.94
N VAL A 58 1.86 -17.33 -1.99
CA VAL A 58 0.89 -17.03 -3.04
C VAL A 58 1.66 -16.62 -4.29
N VAL A 59 1.79 -17.56 -5.23
CA VAL A 59 2.37 -17.31 -6.57
C VAL A 59 1.34 -16.80 -7.57
N HIS A 60 0.07 -16.68 -7.14
CA HIS A 60 -1.01 -16.14 -7.93
C HIS A 60 -0.90 -14.61 -8.01
N HIS A 61 -1.43 -14.04 -9.10
CA HIS A 61 -1.57 -12.60 -9.38
C HIS A 61 -2.03 -11.69 -8.21
N GLY A 62 -2.58 -12.26 -7.13
CA GLY A 62 -2.91 -11.56 -5.89
C GLY A 62 -1.69 -11.03 -5.10
N ALA A 63 -0.46 -11.44 -5.44
CA ALA A 63 0.76 -10.92 -4.80
C ALA A 63 1.27 -9.59 -5.39
N LEU A 64 0.44 -8.84 -6.12
CA LEU A 64 0.78 -7.57 -6.74
C LEU A 64 0.06 -6.41 -6.05
N GLY A 65 0.82 -5.63 -5.28
CA GLY A 65 0.36 -4.41 -4.61
C GLY A 65 1.21 -3.20 -4.96
N SER A 66 0.78 -2.01 -4.55
CA SER A 66 1.52 -0.76 -4.81
C SER A 66 2.50 -0.38 -3.69
N PHE A 67 2.82 -1.31 -2.78
CA PHE A 67 3.79 -1.15 -1.70
C PHE A 67 4.70 -2.37 -1.62
N ALA A 68 6.00 -2.14 -1.48
CA ALA A 68 6.99 -3.17 -1.21
C ALA A 68 8.03 -2.68 -0.20
N THR A 69 8.71 -3.62 0.43
CA THR A 69 9.89 -3.33 1.25
C THR A 69 11.07 -4.18 0.79
N ALA A 70 12.29 -3.65 0.87
CA ALA A 70 13.49 -4.33 0.42
C ALA A 70 14.57 -4.30 1.51
N TYR A 71 15.23 -5.44 1.69
CA TYR A 71 16.45 -5.58 2.49
C TYR A 71 17.65 -5.52 1.56
N LEU A 72 18.63 -4.69 1.90
CA LEU A 72 19.84 -4.48 1.11
C LEU A 72 21.00 -5.33 1.66
N PRO A 73 21.99 -5.69 0.82
CA PRO A 73 23.20 -6.34 1.32
C PRO A 73 24.02 -5.38 2.20
N ASP A 74 24.78 -5.95 3.14
CA ASP A 74 25.68 -5.17 4.00
C ASP A 74 26.65 -4.33 3.17
N GLY A 75 26.77 -3.05 3.51
CA GLY A 75 27.66 -2.11 2.82
C GLY A 75 27.13 -1.53 1.50
N ALA A 76 25.88 -1.83 1.12
CA ALA A 76 25.24 -1.17 -0.02
C ALA A 76 25.18 0.35 0.16
N ASP A 77 25.42 1.10 -0.92
CA ASP A 77 25.17 2.54 -0.95
C ASP A 77 23.66 2.79 -1.05
N GLN A 78 23.00 2.85 0.12
CA GLN A 78 21.55 3.04 0.22
C GLN A 78 21.09 4.34 -0.48
N ALA A 79 21.90 5.39 -0.46
CA ALA A 79 21.55 6.67 -1.08
C ALA A 79 21.55 6.55 -2.60
N GLN A 80 22.57 5.90 -3.18
CA GLN A 80 22.62 5.60 -4.61
C GLN A 80 21.44 4.70 -5.02
N VAL A 81 21.15 3.63 -4.27
CA VAL A 81 20.03 2.72 -4.58
C VAL A 81 18.70 3.47 -4.54
N THR A 82 18.49 4.31 -3.52
CA THR A 82 17.28 5.13 -3.38
C THR A 82 17.10 6.06 -4.58
N ALA A 83 18.15 6.77 -4.98
CA ALA A 83 18.10 7.69 -6.12
C ALA A 83 17.78 6.97 -7.43
N SER A 84 18.39 5.80 -7.68
CA SER A 84 18.10 4.99 -8.86
C SER A 84 16.67 4.48 -8.89
N LEU A 85 16.16 3.97 -7.77
CA LEU A 85 14.78 3.48 -7.67
C LEU A 85 13.76 4.63 -7.82
N ALA A 86 14.03 5.79 -7.23
CA ALA A 86 13.17 6.98 -7.34
C ALA A 86 13.10 7.53 -8.78
N ALA A 87 14.11 7.25 -9.60
CA ALA A 87 14.13 7.64 -11.01
C ALA A 87 13.31 6.70 -11.92
N LEU A 88 12.86 5.54 -11.41
CA LEU A 88 12.06 4.61 -12.20
C LEU A 88 10.67 5.18 -12.48
N GLN A 89 10.24 5.08 -13.74
CA GLN A 89 8.90 5.52 -14.13
C GLN A 89 7.82 4.78 -13.32
N GLY A 90 7.01 5.55 -12.61
CA GLY A 90 5.87 5.07 -11.83
C GLY A 90 6.22 4.53 -10.45
N VAL A 91 7.43 4.74 -9.96
CA VAL A 91 7.71 4.81 -8.52
C VAL A 91 7.24 6.19 -8.02
N GLU A 92 6.42 6.20 -6.97
CA GLU A 92 5.92 7.43 -6.33
C GLU A 92 6.89 7.95 -5.29
N VAL A 93 7.38 7.05 -4.43
CA VAL A 93 8.33 7.39 -3.38
C VAL A 93 9.18 6.19 -3.01
N VAL A 94 10.44 6.46 -2.68
CA VAL A 94 11.36 5.52 -2.04
C VAL A 94 11.81 6.17 -0.74
N LEU A 95 11.66 5.46 0.37
CA LEU A 95 12.00 5.95 1.71
C LEU A 95 12.97 4.99 2.37
N SER A 96 13.88 5.52 3.18
CA SER A 96 14.58 4.71 4.18
C SER A 96 13.59 4.14 5.20
N LYS A 97 14.04 3.08 5.89
CA LYS A 97 13.36 2.51 7.06
C LYS A 97 12.87 3.57 8.05
N GLN A 98 13.72 4.54 8.40
CA GLN A 98 13.41 5.59 9.37
C GLN A 98 12.35 6.55 8.84
N GLU A 99 12.52 7.05 7.61
CA GLU A 99 11.56 7.97 6.98
C GLU A 99 10.19 7.30 6.79
N ALA A 100 10.17 6.01 6.41
CA ALA A 100 8.94 5.25 6.27
C ALA A 100 8.24 5.03 7.62
N ALA A 101 8.99 4.72 8.67
CA ALA A 101 8.45 4.58 10.02
C ALA A 101 7.82 5.88 10.52
N GLU A 102 8.50 7.02 10.32
CA GLU A 102 8.00 8.34 10.71
C GLU A 102 6.77 8.74 9.89
N ARG A 103 6.86 8.63 8.56
CA ARG A 103 5.79 9.09 7.66
C ARG A 103 4.53 8.23 7.73
N PHE A 104 4.69 6.91 7.83
CA PHE A 104 3.57 5.96 7.74
C PHE A 104 3.19 5.33 9.08
N GLY A 105 3.91 5.63 10.17
CA GLY A 105 3.65 5.05 11.49
C GLY A 105 3.98 3.56 11.55
N LEU A 106 5.09 3.14 10.93
CA LEU A 106 5.47 1.73 10.80
C LEU A 106 6.52 1.29 11.83
N PRO A 107 6.48 0.03 12.28
CA PRO A 107 7.49 -0.54 13.18
C PRO A 107 8.80 -0.84 12.43
N THR A 108 9.90 -0.19 12.82
CA THR A 108 11.21 -0.31 12.16
C THR A 108 11.82 -1.71 12.25
N ASP A 109 11.42 -2.53 13.21
CA ASP A 109 11.85 -3.91 13.39
C ASP A 109 11.14 -4.90 12.45
N ARG A 110 10.15 -4.45 11.66
CA ARG A 110 9.37 -5.30 10.75
C ARG A 110 9.36 -4.84 9.30
N ILE A 111 10.14 -3.83 8.96
CA ILE A 111 10.31 -3.35 7.59
C ILE A 111 11.78 -3.46 7.17
N GLY A 112 12.01 -3.58 5.86
CA GLY A 112 13.34 -3.59 5.27
C GLY A 112 14.01 -2.23 5.33
N ASP A 113 15.21 -2.15 4.76
CA ASP A 113 16.03 -0.95 4.73
C ASP A 113 15.43 0.14 3.84
N LEU A 114 14.67 -0.27 2.83
CA LEU A 114 13.89 0.60 1.96
C LEU A 114 12.40 0.21 1.95
N VAL A 115 11.57 1.24 1.79
CA VAL A 115 10.15 1.13 1.43
C VAL A 115 9.95 1.80 0.07
N VAL A 116 9.26 1.11 -0.83
CA VAL A 116 8.98 1.57 -2.19
C VAL A 116 7.48 1.57 -2.40
N VAL A 117 6.95 2.69 -2.88
CA VAL A 117 5.53 2.84 -3.23
C VAL A 117 5.42 3.21 -4.71
N SER A 118 4.54 2.54 -5.44
CA SER A 118 4.28 2.85 -6.86
C SER A 118 3.09 3.79 -7.03
N ALA A 119 3.15 4.60 -8.09
CA ALA A 119 2.12 5.58 -8.44
C ALA A 119 1.10 5.02 -9.44
N GLY A 120 -0.08 5.64 -9.47
CA GLY A 120 -1.07 5.48 -10.54
C GLY A 120 -1.49 4.03 -10.77
N SER A 121 -1.37 3.58 -12.02
CA SER A 121 -1.75 2.23 -12.46
C SER A 121 -0.69 1.16 -12.19
N LYS A 122 0.42 1.47 -11.50
CA LYS A 122 1.50 0.51 -11.30
C LYS A 122 1.38 -0.28 -10.00
N VAL A 123 1.82 -1.54 -10.07
CA VAL A 123 2.06 -2.44 -8.93
C VAL A 123 3.53 -2.85 -8.89
N ILE A 124 3.97 -3.34 -7.75
CA ILE A 124 5.32 -3.83 -7.51
C ILE A 124 5.29 -5.34 -7.39
N GLY A 125 6.12 -6.00 -8.19
CA GLY A 125 6.39 -7.42 -8.15
C GLY A 125 7.84 -7.72 -7.73
N THR A 126 8.16 -9.00 -7.62
CA THR A 126 9.54 -9.48 -7.41
C THR A 126 10.25 -9.55 -8.77
N SER A 127 10.41 -10.75 -9.33
CA SER A 127 10.87 -11.00 -10.70
C SER A 127 9.73 -11.63 -11.51
N ALA A 128 9.74 -11.46 -12.85
CA ALA A 128 8.63 -11.87 -13.71
C ALA A 128 8.33 -13.39 -13.64
N ASP A 129 9.36 -14.21 -13.49
CA ASP A 129 9.27 -15.68 -13.37
C ASP A 129 8.60 -16.15 -12.06
N ARG A 130 8.42 -15.25 -11.08
CA ARG A 130 7.78 -15.54 -9.79
C ARG A 130 6.33 -15.09 -9.70
N HIS A 131 5.74 -14.62 -10.79
CA HIS A 131 4.35 -14.18 -10.86
C HIS A 131 3.62 -14.94 -11.95
N ASP A 132 2.69 -15.84 -11.58
CA ASP A 132 1.80 -16.49 -12.55
C ASP A 132 0.60 -15.57 -12.86
N LEU A 133 0.72 -14.84 -13.97
CA LEU A 133 -0.32 -13.94 -14.46
C LEU A 133 -1.36 -14.64 -15.35
N ALA A 134 -1.17 -15.91 -15.72
CA ALA A 134 -2.08 -16.61 -16.63
C ALA A 134 -3.50 -16.78 -16.07
N GLN A 135 -3.64 -16.68 -14.74
CA GLN A 135 -4.91 -16.80 -14.04
C GLN A 135 -5.66 -15.47 -13.90
N LEU A 136 -5.03 -14.34 -14.26
CA LEU A 136 -5.66 -13.05 -14.24
C LEU A 136 -6.55 -12.90 -15.48
N LYS A 137 -7.85 -13.13 -15.31
CA LYS A 137 -8.85 -13.09 -16.41
C LYS A 137 -9.39 -11.69 -16.70
N GLU A 138 -9.34 -10.82 -15.70
CA GLU A 138 -9.87 -9.46 -15.75
C GLU A 138 -8.72 -8.45 -15.54
N PRO A 139 -8.80 -7.23 -16.07
CA PRO A 139 -7.78 -6.21 -15.85
C PRO A 139 -7.51 -5.98 -14.34
N LEU A 140 -6.23 -5.96 -13.96
CA LEU A 140 -5.83 -5.97 -12.56
C LEU A 140 -6.37 -4.74 -11.81
N ARG A 141 -6.97 -4.97 -10.66
CA ARG A 141 -7.24 -3.94 -9.65
C ARG A 141 -6.54 -4.33 -8.37
N SER A 142 -5.85 -3.38 -7.75
CA SER A 142 -5.15 -3.61 -6.49
C SER A 142 -5.01 -2.32 -5.69
N HIS A 143 -4.31 -2.42 -4.56
CA HIS A 143 -4.14 -1.39 -3.56
C HIS A 143 -2.75 -1.46 -2.89
N GLY A 144 -2.58 -0.70 -1.81
CA GLY A 144 -1.39 -0.67 -0.96
C GLY A 144 -0.59 0.61 -1.10
N GLY A 145 -0.83 1.42 -2.14
CA GLY A 145 -0.12 2.66 -2.36
C GLY A 145 -0.78 3.86 -1.67
N ILE A 146 -0.15 5.03 -1.80
CA ILE A 146 -0.71 6.30 -1.32
C ILE A 146 -2.01 6.64 -2.06
N SER A 147 -2.09 6.29 -3.34
CA SER A 147 -3.29 6.49 -4.17
C SER A 147 -4.54 5.73 -3.70
N GLU A 148 -4.41 4.76 -2.78
CA GLU A 148 -5.52 4.05 -2.15
C GLU A 148 -5.72 4.44 -0.66
N GLN A 149 -5.08 5.50 -0.17
CA GLN A 149 -5.16 5.89 1.24
C GLN A 149 -6.47 6.58 1.62
N THR A 150 -7.07 7.35 0.70
CA THR A 150 -8.31 8.09 0.95
C THR A 150 -9.50 7.13 0.95
N VAL A 151 -10.23 7.08 2.06
CA VAL A 151 -11.39 6.21 2.28
C VAL A 151 -12.57 7.01 2.82
N PRO A 152 -13.83 6.54 2.61
CA PRO A 152 -14.99 7.22 3.18
C PRO A 152 -14.97 7.18 4.72
N MET A 153 -15.57 8.20 5.33
CA MET A 153 -15.95 8.23 6.74
C MET A 153 -17.39 8.71 6.81
N LEU A 154 -18.33 7.77 6.92
CA LEU A 154 -19.77 8.02 6.86
C LEU A 154 -20.42 7.64 8.18
N SER A 155 -21.46 8.37 8.58
CA SER A 155 -22.20 8.14 9.82
C SER A 155 -23.70 8.27 9.59
N ASN A 156 -24.49 7.48 10.31
CA ASN A 156 -25.95 7.64 10.36
C ASN A 156 -26.39 8.77 11.30
N THR A 157 -25.48 9.29 12.14
CA THR A 157 -25.72 10.46 12.98
C THR A 157 -24.69 11.57 12.76
N ARG A 158 -25.01 12.78 13.21
CA ARG A 158 -24.12 13.93 13.17
C ARG A 158 -23.02 13.78 14.22
N PHE A 159 -21.84 14.27 13.89
CA PHE A 159 -20.77 14.48 14.86
C PHE A 159 -20.77 15.92 15.35
N GLU A 160 -20.62 16.12 16.66
CA GLU A 160 -20.45 17.42 17.30
C GLU A 160 -19.12 17.48 18.05
N GLY A 161 -18.46 18.64 18.07
CA GLY A 161 -17.20 18.83 18.80
C GLY A 161 -15.95 18.26 18.13
N VAL A 162 -16.06 17.73 16.91
CA VAL A 162 -14.89 17.36 16.09
C VAL A 162 -14.21 18.63 15.60
N ASP A 163 -12.92 18.76 15.86
CA ASP A 163 -12.11 19.84 15.30
C ASP A 163 -12.16 19.80 13.76
N GLY A 164 -12.53 20.91 13.14
CA GLY A 164 -12.68 21.02 11.68
C GLY A 164 -11.36 20.84 10.92
N ASP A 165 -10.23 21.09 11.58
CA ASP A 165 -8.89 20.92 11.01
C ASP A 165 -8.30 19.53 11.27
N ARG A 166 -9.02 18.64 11.97
CA ARG A 166 -8.56 17.27 12.25
C ARG A 166 -8.39 16.49 10.95
N HIS A 167 -7.17 16.00 10.70
CA HIS A 167 -6.93 15.03 9.65
C HIS A 167 -7.41 13.64 10.07
N LEU A 168 -8.61 13.27 9.65
CA LEU A 168 -9.24 12.00 10.01
C LEU A 168 -8.51 10.80 9.43
N ARG A 169 -8.45 9.74 10.24
CA ARG A 169 -7.92 8.42 9.87
C ARG A 169 -9.06 7.40 9.96
N ASN A 170 -9.00 6.34 9.17
CA ASN A 170 -10.01 5.28 9.22
C ASN A 170 -10.12 4.63 10.61
N PHE A 171 -8.99 4.53 11.33
CA PHE A 171 -8.96 4.05 12.71
C PHE A 171 -9.54 5.04 13.74
N ASP A 172 -9.96 6.24 13.35
CA ASP A 172 -10.73 7.16 14.20
C ASP A 172 -12.22 6.78 14.28
N ALA A 173 -12.69 5.78 13.50
CA ALA A 173 -14.12 5.44 13.40
C ALA A 173 -14.79 5.18 14.76
N PHE A 174 -14.11 4.48 15.67
CA PHE A 174 -14.63 4.23 17.01
C PHE A 174 -14.60 5.48 17.90
N ASP A 175 -13.55 6.30 17.80
CA ASP A 175 -13.46 7.56 18.55
C ASP A 175 -14.61 8.50 18.15
N LEU A 176 -14.84 8.66 16.85
CA LEU A 176 -15.97 9.43 16.31
C LEU A 176 -17.32 8.88 16.78
N GLY A 177 -17.53 7.57 16.67
CA GLY A 177 -18.78 6.92 17.03
C GLY A 177 -19.10 6.93 18.53
N LEU A 178 -18.09 6.92 19.40
CA LEU A 178 -18.29 6.85 20.85
C LEU A 178 -18.26 8.21 21.54
N ASN A 179 -17.47 9.16 21.03
CA ASN A 179 -17.19 10.41 21.73
C ASN A 179 -17.79 11.65 21.06
N TYR A 180 -18.14 11.56 19.77
CA TYR A 180 -18.58 12.73 18.99
C TYR A 180 -19.97 12.55 18.36
N ALA A 181 -20.47 11.32 18.25
CA ALA A 181 -21.81 11.01 17.76
C ALA A 181 -22.90 11.55 18.69
N VAL A 182 -23.83 12.33 18.12
CA VAL A 182 -25.03 12.77 18.84
C VAL A 182 -26.04 11.62 18.85
N ILE A 183 -26.48 11.22 20.05
CA ILE A 183 -27.47 10.15 20.26
C ILE A 183 -28.81 10.79 20.66
#